data_AF-A0A6G2V4A7-F1
#
_entry.id   AF-A0A6G2V4A7-F1
#
_cell.length_a   1.000
_cell.length_b   1.000
_cell.length_c   1.000
_cell.angle_alpha   90.00
_cell.angle_beta   90.00
_cell.angle_gamma   90.00
#
_symmetry.space_group_name_H-M   'P 1'
#
loop_
_entity.id
_entity.type
_entity.pdbx_description
1 polymer ?
#
loop_
_entity_poly.entity_id
_entity_poly.type
_entity_poly.pdbx_seq_one_letter_code
_entity_poly.pdbx_strand_id
1 'polypeptide(L)' 'MPDTPELWTRGEVADYLGIAPDSVRRQLSRRKIRRAGTGESAAGRITALYNADQVRAARAARTDFLQ' A
#
# COMPACT_ATOMS: atom_id res chain seq x y z
N MET A 1 -9.96 -19.83 -5.91
CA MET A 1 -10.92 -18.72 -6.11
C MET A 1 -10.22 -17.66 -6.95
N PRO A 2 -10.90 -16.85 -7.77
CA PRO A 2 -10.23 -15.70 -8.37
C PRO A 2 -9.89 -14.76 -7.20
N ASP A 3 -8.66 -14.85 -6.71
CA ASP A 3 -8.06 -13.90 -5.78
C ASP A 3 -8.00 -12.57 -6.51
N THR A 4 -9.11 -11.85 -6.47
CA THR A 4 -9.14 -10.49 -6.99
C THR A 4 -8.19 -9.73 -6.09
N PRO A 5 -7.08 -9.18 -6.63
CA PRO A 5 -6.05 -8.60 -5.80
C PRO A 5 -6.68 -7.50 -4.95
N GLU A 6 -6.55 -7.62 -3.63
CA GLU A 6 -7.08 -6.61 -2.73
C GLU A 6 -6.32 -5.31 -2.97
N LEU A 7 -7.06 -4.26 -3.33
CA LEU A 7 -6.50 -2.98 -3.71
C LEU A 7 -6.73 -1.95 -2.62
N TRP A 8 -5.65 -1.35 -2.13
CA TRP A 8 -5.66 -0.33 -1.09
C TRP A 8 -5.31 1.04 -1.65
N THR A 9 -6.03 2.04 -1.15
CA THR A 9 -5.70 3.44 -1.27
C THR A 9 -4.47 3.79 -0.43
N ARG A 10 -3.88 4.97 -0.67
CA ARG A 10 -2.75 5.44 0.18
C ARG A 10 -3.14 5.59 1.64
N GLY A 11 -4.40 5.92 1.95
CA GLY A 11 -4.89 6.04 3.32
C GLY A 11 -4.83 4.70 4.03
N GLU A 12 -5.45 3.68 3.44
CA GLU A 12 -5.44 2.32 3.98
C GLU A 12 -4.01 1.77 4.14
N VAL A 13 -3.11 2.07 3.20
CA VAL A 13 -1.69 1.73 3.34
C VAL A 13 -1.03 2.47 4.52
N ALA A 14 -1.36 3.75 4.73
CA ALA A 14 -0.84 4.54 5.85
C ALA A 14 -1.28 3.93 7.18
N ASP A 15 -2.59 3.65 7.31
CA ASP A 15 -3.21 3.07 8.49
C ASP A 15 -2.63 1.68 8.78
N TYR A 16 -2.53 0.82 7.77
CA TYR A 16 -1.96 -0.53 7.92
C TYR A 16 -0.49 -0.51 8.35
N LEU A 17 0.30 0.43 7.82
CA LEU A 17 1.71 0.57 8.17
C LEU A 17 1.94 1.37 9.46
N GLY A 18 0.90 2.04 9.99
CA GLY A 18 1.01 2.94 11.15
C GLY A 18 1.93 4.13 10.89
N ILE A 19 1.92 4.69 9.67
CA ILE A 19 2.78 5.81 9.27
C ILE A 19 1.96 7.01 8.80
N ALA A 20 2.58 8.20 8.81
CA ALA A 20 1.96 9.39 8.27
C ALA A 20 1.66 9.24 6.75
N PRO A 21 0.53 9.75 6.24
CA PRO A 21 0.15 9.66 4.82
C PRO A 21 1.22 10.16 3.85
N ASP A 22 1.92 11.26 4.19
CA ASP A 22 3.02 11.79 3.37
C ASP A 22 4.23 10.83 3.29
N SER A 23 4.45 10.04 4.33
CA SER A 23 5.52 9.04 4.36
C SER A 23 5.22 7.82 3.49
N VAL A 24 3.94 7.54 3.20
CA VAL A 24 3.52 6.41 2.36
C VAL A 24 4.15 6.49 0.98
N ARG A 25 4.14 7.67 0.34
CA ARG A 25 4.74 7.87 -1.00
C ARG A 25 6.22 7.46 -1.02
N ARG A 26 6.98 7.89 -0.01
CA ARG A 26 8.40 7.56 0.13
C ARG A 26 8.61 6.08 0.39
N GLN A 27 7.79 5.46 1.25
CA GLN A 27 7.86 4.02 1.54
C GLN A 27 7.55 3.17 0.31
N LEU A 28 6.46 3.46 -0.41
CA LEU A 28 6.08 2.74 -1.63
C LEU A 28 7.18 2.84 -2.70
N SER A 29 7.75 4.03 -2.90
CA SER A 29 8.86 4.22 -3.84
C SER A 29 10.10 3.42 -3.45
N ARG A 30 10.52 3.48 -2.18
CA ARG A 30 11.66 2.69 -1.66
C ARG A 30 11.47 1.19 -1.83
N ARG A 31 10.24 0.72 -1.67
CA ARG A 31 9.85 -0.70 -1.80
C ARG A 31 9.53 -1.11 -3.24
N LYS A 32 9.65 -0.20 -4.20
CA LYS A 32 9.32 -0.40 -5.62
C LYS A 32 7.89 -0.93 -5.84
N ILE A 33 6.97 -0.62 -4.92
CA ILE A 33 5.56 -1.02 -5.03
C ILE A 33 4.90 -0.12 -6.08
N ARG A 34 4.41 -0.75 -7.16
CA ARG A 34 3.79 -0.03 -8.27
C ARG A 34 2.31 0.18 -8.01
N ARG A 35 1.77 1.23 -8.63
CA ARG A 35 0.31 1.43 -8.70
C ARG A 35 -0.30 0.27 -9.48
N ALA A 36 -1.33 -0.36 -8.91
CA ALA A 36 -2.10 -1.40 -9.59
C ALA A 36 -3.18 -0.78 -10.48
N GLY A 37 -3.68 0.38 -10.10
CA GLY A 37 -4.68 1.11 -10.87
C GLY A 37 -5.09 2.42 -10.19
N THR A 38 -6.24 2.91 -10.60
CA THR A 38 -6.88 4.09 -10.03
C THR A 38 -8.31 3.71 -9.66
N GLY A 39 -8.79 4.13 -8.50
CA GLY A 39 -10.14 3.88 -8.03
C GLY A 39 -10.65 5.05 -7.20
N GLU A 40 -11.80 4.88 -6.58
CA GLU A 40 -12.41 5.92 -5.75
C GLU A 40 -12.06 5.73 -4.28
N SER A 41 -11.67 6.81 -3.61
CA SER A 41 -11.51 6.83 -2.15
C SER A 41 -12.88 7.01 -1.48
N ALA A 42 -13.00 6.68 -0.19
CA ALA A 42 -14.23 6.87 0.59
C ALA A 42 -14.82 8.30 0.52
N ALA A 43 -14.01 9.30 0.21
CA ALA A 43 -14.42 10.69 0.00
C ALA A 43 -14.85 11.03 -1.46
N GLY A 44 -15.05 10.03 -2.33
CA GLY A 44 -15.42 10.23 -3.74
C GLY A 44 -14.28 10.75 -4.62
N ARG A 45 -13.02 10.67 -4.15
CA ARG A 45 -11.85 11.18 -4.90
C ARG A 45 -11.15 10.06 -5.65
N ILE A 46 -10.89 10.29 -6.93
CA ILE A 46 -10.04 9.41 -7.74
C ILE A 46 -8.63 9.36 -7.11
N THR A 47 -8.22 8.18 -6.68
CA THR A 47 -6.94 7.92 -6.01
C THR A 47 -6.22 6.72 -6.62
N ALA A 48 -4.89 6.72 -6.49
CA ALA A 48 -4.08 5.56 -6.85
C ALA A 48 -4.35 4.40 -5.89
N LEU A 49 -4.49 3.21 -6.46
CA LEU A 49 -4.65 1.95 -5.76
C LEU A 49 -3.36 1.12 -5.84
N TYR A 50 -3.07 0.40 -4.75
CA TYR A 50 -1.88 -0.41 -4.57
C TYR A 50 -2.29 -1.81 -4.12
N ASN A 51 -1.55 -2.82 -4.56
CA ASN A 51 -1.85 -4.20 -4.19
C ASN A 51 -1.49 -4.43 -2.70
N ALA A 52 -2.48 -4.84 -1.90
CA ALA A 52 -2.34 -5.08 -0.47
C ALA A 52 -1.26 -6.13 -0.17
N ASP A 53 -1.18 -7.20 -0.97
CA ASP A 53 -0.20 -8.26 -0.77
C ASP A 53 1.23 -7.78 -0.99
N GLN A 54 1.46 -6.86 -1.94
CA GLN A 54 2.77 -6.22 -2.09
C GLN A 54 3.14 -5.37 -0.87
N VAL A 55 2.16 -4.69 -0.26
CA VAL A 55 2.37 -3.88 0.94
C VAL A 55 2.67 -4.77 2.15
N ARG A 56 1.92 -5.87 2.33
CA ARG A 56 2.13 -6.89 3.36
C ARG A 56 3.49 -7.55 3.22
N ALA A 57 3.84 -8.02 2.02
CA ALA A 57 5.14 -8.63 1.73
C ALA A 57 6.30 -7.68 2.02
N ALA A 58 6.19 -6.41 1.62
CA ALA A 58 7.23 -5.43 1.90
C ALA A 58 7.32 -5.07 3.39
N ARG A 59 6.23 -5.19 4.16
CA ARG A 59 6.26 -5.06 5.63
C ARG A 59 6.98 -6.24 6.25
N ALA A 60 6.66 -7.46 5.84
CA ALA A 60 7.31 -8.68 6.32
C ALA A 60 8.82 -8.67 6.04
N ALA A 61 9.25 -8.26 4.83
CA ALA A 61 10.66 -8.13 4.47
C ALA A 61 11.44 -7.11 5.33
N ARG A 62 10.77 -6.18 6.01
CA ARG A 62 11.42 -5.25 6.95
C ARG A 62 11.67 -5.89 8.31
N THR A 63 10.80 -6.81 8.75
CA THR A 63 10.97 -7.52 10.03
C THR A 63 12.22 -8.40 10.01
N ASP A 64 12.59 -8.91 8.83
CA ASP A 64 13.76 -9.78 8.63
C ASP A 64 15.12 -9.08 8.87
N PHE A 65 15.18 -7.74 8.84
CA PHE A 65 16.43 -6.97 9.00
C PHE A 65 16.71 -6.52 10.44
N LEU A 66 15.87 -6.90 11.41
CA LEU A 66 16.01 -6.56 12.84
C LEU A 66 16.20 -7.80 13.74
N GLN A 67 16.66 -8.92 13.19
CA GLN A 67 17.21 -10.03 13.98
C GLN A 67 18.73 -10.01 14.00
#